data_AF-A0A7W1WUN9-F1
#
_entry.id   AF-A0A7W1WUN9-F1
#
_cell.length_a   1.000
_cell.length_b   1.000
_cell.length_c   1.000
_cell.angle_alpha   90.00
_cell.angle_beta   90.00
_cell.angle_gamma   90.00
#
_symmetry.space_group_name_H-M   'P 1'
#
loop_
_entity.id
_entity.type
_entity.pdbx_description
1 polymer ?
#
loop_
_entity_poly.entity_id
_entity_poly.type
_entity_poly.pdbx_seq_one_letter_code
_entity_poly.pdbx_strand_id
1 'polypeptide(L)'
;MRLSLEEMNVLSEQLEKREARLHLLYDQNPAQQEETLQSLHILSSLQRKLRDLEADLSNEEKQALAAILKDEMNHIHGHGTGIYESILAKVTE
;
A
#
# COMPACT_ATOMS: atom_id res chain seq x y z
N MET A 1 12.19 9.82 -0.34
CA MET A 1 11.54 9.22 -1.53
C MET A 1 10.69 10.29 -2.21
N ARG A 2 10.85 10.57 -3.51
CA ARG A 2 10.01 11.55 -4.25
C ARG A 2 9.13 10.83 -5.26
N LEU A 3 7.83 10.79 -4.99
CA LEU A 3 6.82 10.25 -5.91
C LEU A 3 6.29 11.36 -6.81
N SER A 4 5.92 11.01 -8.04
CA SER A 4 5.15 11.87 -8.93
C SER A 4 3.69 11.96 -8.47
N LEU A 5 2.96 12.98 -8.92
CA LEU A 5 1.52 13.11 -8.65
C LEU A 5 0.74 11.87 -9.14
N GLU A 6 1.15 11.30 -10.26
CA GLU A 6 0.50 10.12 -10.84
C GLU A 6 0.74 8.88 -9.97
N GLU A 7 1.97 8.68 -9.51
CA GLU A 7 2.33 7.61 -8.58
C GLU A 7 1.62 7.75 -7.24
N MET A 8 1.47 8.98 -6.74
CA MET A 8 0.74 9.26 -5.50
C MET A 8 -0.73 8.94 -5.64
N ASN A 9 -1.37 9.35 -6.74
CA ASN A 9 -2.79 9.06 -6.97
C ASN A 9 -3.05 7.55 -7.03
N VAL A 10 -2.21 6.81 -7.76
CA VAL A 10 -2.31 5.34 -7.85
C VAL A 10 -2.09 4.69 -6.48
N LEU A 11 -1.10 5.15 -5.71
CA LEU A 11 -0.87 4.64 -4.35
C LEU A 11 -2.06 4.91 -3.43
N SER A 12 -2.61 6.12 -3.44
CA SER A 12 -3.77 6.49 -2.64
C SER A 12 -4.97 5.60 -2.96
N GLU A 13 -5.29 5.42 -4.24
CA GLU A 13 -6.38 4.55 -4.68
C GLU A 13 -6.18 3.10 -4.20
N GLN A 14 -4.96 2.57 -4.30
CA GLN A 14 -4.65 1.21 -3.89
C GLN A 14 -4.72 1.02 -2.36
N LEU A 15 -4.26 2.02 -1.60
CA LEU A 15 -4.36 2.00 -0.15
C LEU A 15 -5.82 2.04 0.31
N GLU A 16 -6.66 2.90 -0.27
CA GLU A 16 -8.10 2.94 0.01
C GLU A 16 -8.80 1.62 -0.32
N LYS A 17 -8.50 1.05 -1.50
CA LYS A 17 -9.05 -0.26 -1.92
C LYS A 17 -8.61 -1.39 -0.99
N ARG A 18 -7.40 -1.32 -0.42
CA ARG A 18 -6.89 -2.33 0.53
C ARG A 18 -7.49 -2.16 1.91
N GLU A 19 -7.62 -0.93 2.39
CA GLU A 19 -8.28 -0.59 3.65
C GLU A 19 -9.74 -1.07 3.66
N ALA A 20 -10.51 -0.79 2.61
CA ALA A 20 -11.88 -1.28 2.47
C ALA A 20 -11.97 -2.81 2.49
N ARG A 21 -11.02 -3.50 1.83
CA ARG A 21 -10.93 -4.97 1.84
C ARG A 21 -10.62 -5.52 3.24
N LEU A 22 -9.74 -4.87 4.00
CA LEU A 22 -9.42 -5.29 5.37
C LEU A 22 -10.55 -5.02 6.35
N HIS A 23 -11.27 -3.90 6.24
CA HIS A 23 -12.46 -3.67 7.04
C HIS A 23 -13.53 -4.74 6.81
N LEU A 24 -13.75 -5.13 5.56
CA LEU A 24 -14.63 -6.25 5.24
C LEU A 24 -14.14 -7.57 5.88
N LEU A 25 -12.83 -7.82 5.83
CA LEU A 25 -12.23 -9.02 6.41
C LEU A 25 -12.35 -9.05 7.95
N TYR A 26 -12.18 -7.90 8.59
CA TYR A 26 -12.29 -7.72 10.04
C TYR A 26 -13.68 -8.09 10.56
N ASP A 27 -14.72 -7.68 9.84
CA ASP A 27 -16.12 -7.99 10.17
C ASP A 27 -16.48 -9.45 9.86
N GLN A 28 -15.85 -10.05 8.85
CA GLN A 28 -16.17 -11.40 8.39
C GLN A 28 -15.38 -12.52 9.11
N ASN A 29 -14.17 -12.24 9.61
CA ASN A 29 -13.28 -13.26 10.17
C ASN A 29 -12.76 -12.87 11.57
N PRO A 30 -13.50 -13.19 12.65
CA PRO A 30 -13.09 -12.90 14.01
C PRO A 30 -11.73 -13.52 14.40
N ALA A 31 -11.39 -14.67 13.81
CA ALA A 31 -10.11 -15.35 14.07
C ALA A 31 -8.87 -14.61 13.53
N GLN A 32 -9.04 -13.65 12.62
CA GLN A 32 -7.95 -12.88 12.01
C GLN A 32 -8.04 -11.38 12.34
N GLN A 33 -8.87 -11.00 13.32
CA GLN A 33 -9.08 -9.59 13.67
C GLN A 33 -7.79 -8.90 14.12
N GLU A 34 -6.93 -9.59 14.87
CA GLU A 34 -5.69 -9.02 15.38
C GLU A 34 -4.68 -8.73 14.25
N GLU A 35 -4.48 -9.67 13.32
CA GLU A 35 -3.66 -9.47 12.12
C GLU A 35 -4.25 -8.39 11.20
N THR A 36 -5.58 -8.34 11.09
CA THR A 36 -6.28 -7.34 10.28
C THR A 36 -6.12 -5.94 10.86
N LEU A 37 -6.19 -5.79 12.19
CA LEU A 37 -5.94 -4.52 12.88
C LEU A 37 -4.49 -4.06 12.72
N GLN A 38 -3.52 -4.97 12.82
CA GLN A 38 -2.12 -4.63 12.54
C GLN A 38 -1.93 -4.15 11.10
N SER A 39 -2.56 -4.82 10.14
CA SER A 39 -2.52 -4.44 8.73
C SER A 39 -3.17 -3.07 8.47
N LEU A 40 -4.31 -2.78 9.11
CA LEU A 40 -4.98 -1.48 9.04
C LEU A 40 -4.14 -0.36 9.66
N HIS A 41 -3.46 -0.63 10.78
CA HIS A 41 -2.56 0.34 11.41
C HIS A 41 -1.39 0.71 10.49
N ILE A 42 -0.78 -0.29 9.84
CA ILE A 42 0.30 -0.07 8.87
C ILE A 42 -0.19 0.75 7.66
N LEU A 43 -1.38 0.44 7.12
CA LEU A 43 -1.96 1.20 6.02
C LEU A 43 -2.25 2.66 6.38
N SER A 44 -2.82 2.92 7.56
CA SER A 44 -3.09 4.28 8.00
C SER A 44 -1.81 5.09 8.19
N SER A 45 -0.75 4.46 8.73
CA SER A 45 0.58 5.09 8.82
C SER A 45 1.12 5.43 7.42
N LEU A 46 1.02 4.49 6.47
CA LEU A 46 1.43 4.71 5.07
C LEU A 46 0.67 5.86 4.41
N GLN A 47 -0.65 5.92 4.52
CA GLN A 47 -1.47 7.00 3.96
C GLN A 47 -1.07 8.36 4.54
N ARG A 48 -0.84 8.44 5.86
CA ARG A 48 -0.41 9.67 6.51
C ARG A 48 0.96 10.12 6.03
N LYS A 49 1.92 9.19 5.97
CA LYS A 49 3.29 9.46 5.52
C LYS A 49 3.39 9.86 4.06
N LEU A 50 2.59 9.25 3.20
CA LEU A 50 2.50 9.61 1.78
C LEU A 50 1.86 10.99 1.58
N ARG A 51 0.89 11.37 2.43
CA ARG A 51 0.29 12.71 2.41
C ARG A 51 1.28 13.78 2.86
N ASP A 52 2.09 13.47 3.86
CA ASP A 52 3.06 14.41 4.41
C ASP A 52 4.31 14.58 3.53
N LEU A 53 4.42 13.86 2.39
CA LEU A 53 5.40 14.05 1.29
C LEU A 53 6.90 13.98 1.67
N GLU A 54 7.24 13.90 2.95
CA GLU A 54 8.60 13.95 3.51
C GLU A 54 8.88 12.86 4.55
N ALA A 55 7.94 11.95 4.82
CA ALA A 55 8.11 10.98 5.88
C ALA A 55 8.92 9.76 5.41
N ASP A 56 10.01 9.46 6.13
CA ASP A 56 10.73 8.20 5.96
C ASP A 56 9.82 7.02 6.33
N LEU A 57 9.73 6.08 5.39
CA LEU A 57 9.03 4.82 5.56
C LEU A 57 9.90 3.87 6.39
N SER A 58 9.33 3.27 7.43
CA SER A 58 9.98 2.20 8.18
C SER A 58 10.16 0.96 7.30
N ASN A 59 11.04 0.04 7.70
CA ASN A 59 11.25 -1.20 6.94
C ASN A 59 9.96 -2.04 6.83
N GLU A 60 9.14 -2.08 7.89
CA GLU A 60 7.86 -2.78 7.88
C GLU A 60 6.87 -2.13 6.91
N GLU A 61 6.81 -0.81 6.89
CA GLU A 61 5.98 -0.04 5.95
C GLU A 61 6.42 -0.24 4.50
N LYS A 62 7.74 -0.20 4.24
CA LYS A 62 8.31 -0.50 2.91
C LYS A 62 7.94 -1.91 2.45
N GLN A 63 8.03 -2.90 3.34
CA GLN A 63 7.67 -4.29 3.04
C GLN A 63 6.18 -4.44 2.76
N ALA A 64 5.31 -3.82 3.56
CA ALA A 64 3.87 -3.84 3.36
C ALA A 64 3.48 -3.19 2.02
N LEU A 65 4.07 -2.03 1.71
CA LEU A 65 3.83 -1.34 0.44
C LEU A 65 4.30 -2.19 -0.76
N ALA A 66 5.49 -2.78 -0.67
CA ALA A 66 6.02 -3.66 -1.70
C ALA A 66 5.14 -4.90 -1.91
N ALA A 67 4.59 -5.47 -0.84
CA ALA A 67 3.67 -6.60 -0.93
C ALA A 67 2.37 -6.21 -1.63
N ILE A 68 1.78 -5.04 -1.30
CA ILE A 68 0.55 -4.53 -1.94
C ILE A 68 0.78 -4.28 -3.43
N LEU A 69 1.89 -3.61 -3.79
CA LEU A 69 2.21 -3.31 -5.18
C LEU A 69 2.45 -4.59 -5.99
N LYS A 70 3.14 -5.58 -5.42
CA LYS A 70 3.36 -6.88 -6.07
C LYS A 70 2.06 -7.66 -6.26
N ASP A 71 1.18 -7.66 -5.26
CA ASP A 71 -0.12 -8.35 -5.35
C ASP A 71 -0.99 -7.75 -6.46
N GLU A 72 -1.03 -6.41 -6.56
CA GLU A 72 -1.78 -5.74 -7.62
C GLU A 72 -1.11 -5.90 -9.00
N MET A 73 0.23 -5.84 -9.10
CA MET A 73 0.96 -6.15 -10.34
C MET A 73 0.67 -7.56 -10.85
N ASN A 74 0.56 -8.55 -9.95
CA ASN A 74 0.20 -9.92 -10.32
C ASN A 74 -1.25 -10.04 -10.80
N HIS A 75 -2.14 -9.16 -10.33
CA HIS A 75 -3.54 -9.09 -10.77
C HIS A 75 -3.72 -8.35 -12.12
N ILE A 76 -2.83 -7.41 -12.45
CA ILE A 76 -2.90 -6.63 -13.69
C ILE A 76 -2.19 -7.40 -14.83
N HIS A 77 -2.97 -8.08 -15.67
CA HIS A 77 -2.47 -8.82 -16.84
C HIS A 77 -2.15 -7.95 -18.08
N GLY A 78 -1.54 -6.77 -17.92
CA GLY A 78 -1.06 -6.00 -19.08
C GLY A 78 -0.59 -4.56 -18.82
N HIS A 79 0.38 -4.11 -19.63
CA HIS A 79 0.93 -2.77 -20.00
C HIS A 79 0.83 -1.52 -19.08
N GLY A 80 0.17 -1.57 -17.93
CA GLY A 80 0.06 -0.48 -16.95
C GLY A 80 0.98 -0.61 -15.74
N THR A 81 1.89 -1.60 -15.71
CA THR A 81 2.75 -1.89 -14.55
C THR A 81 3.85 -0.86 -14.31
N GLY A 82 4.19 -0.03 -15.31
CA GLY A 82 5.33 0.87 -15.23
C GLY A 82 5.28 1.85 -14.05
N ILE A 83 4.09 2.30 -13.64
CA ILE A 83 3.91 3.17 -12.47
C ILE A 83 4.16 2.38 -11.18
N TYR A 84 3.62 1.17 -11.07
CA TYR A 84 3.83 0.27 -9.92
C TYR A 84 5.30 -0.14 -9.77
N GLU A 85 5.96 -0.45 -10.89
CA GLU A 85 7.40 -0.77 -10.92
C GLU A 85 8.24 0.44 -10.52
N SER A 86 7.87 1.64 -10.96
CA SER A 86 8.56 2.88 -10.58
C SER A 86 8.41 3.18 -9.08
N ILE A 87 7.20 3.02 -8.54
CA ILE A 87 6.95 3.16 -7.10
C ILE A 87 7.77 2.12 -6.33
N LEU A 88 7.72 0.85 -6.74
CA LEU A 88 8.43 -0.24 -6.07
C LEU A 88 9.93 0.06 -6.01
N ALA A 89 10.53 0.46 -7.14
CA ALA A 89 11.95 0.81 -7.21
C ALA A 89 12.32 1.91 -6.20
N LYS A 90 11.53 2.98 -6.13
CA LYS A 90 11.73 4.11 -5.22
C LYS A 90 11.56 3.77 -3.74
N VAL A 91 10.80 2.72 -3.42
CA VAL A 91 10.58 2.23 -2.05
C VAL A 91 11.76 1.36 -1.60
N THR A 92 12.32 0.58 -2.54
CA THR A 92 13.46 -0.32 -2.29
C THR A 92 14.84 0.34 -2.37
N GLU A 93 14.96 1.54 -2.95
CA GLU A 93 16.11 2.43 -2.75
C GLU A 93 16.18 2.97 -1.30
#